data_AF-A0A1H8VLS9-F1
#
_entry.id   AF-A0A1H8VLS9-F1
#
_cell.length_a   1.000
_cell.length_b   1.000
_cell.length_c   1.000
_cell.angle_alpha   90.00
_cell.angle_beta   90.00
_cell.angle_gamma   90.00
#
_symmetry.space_group_name_H-M   'P 1'
#
loop_
_entity.id
_entity.type
_entity.pdbx_description
1 polymer ?
#
loop_
_entity_poly.entity_id
_entity_poly.type
_entity_poly.pdbx_seq_one_letter_code
_entity_poly.pdbx_strand_id
1 'polypeptide(L)'
;MAANALVQTRIDAEVRDRASAVLESMGLTVSDAVRILLTRTANEGALPLELLSGSEAHDAWFRTKVLEALNDTRPDISDDEVEVHFAERRAAARLKAGASKS
;
A
#
# COMPACT_ATOMS: atom_id res chain seq x y z
N MET A 1 28.30 -5.16 23.27
CA MET A 1 26.98 -5.64 23.71
C MET A 1 25.94 -5.01 22.78
N ALA A 2 25.18 -5.80 22.01
CA ALA A 2 24.07 -5.24 21.25
C ALA A 2 23.03 -4.69 22.23
N ALA A 3 22.73 -3.39 22.16
CA ALA A 3 21.77 -2.76 23.04
C ALA A 3 20.36 -3.15 22.58
N ASN A 4 19.77 -4.16 23.21
CA ASN A 4 18.38 -4.53 22.97
C ASN A 4 17.47 -3.53 23.72
N ALA A 5 16.75 -2.69 22.97
CA ALA A 5 15.72 -1.83 23.53
C ALA A 5 14.37 -2.55 23.53
N LEU A 6 13.61 -2.37 24.62
CA LEU A 6 12.31 -3.01 24.79
C LEU A 6 11.18 -2.06 24.36
N VAL A 7 10.24 -2.57 23.58
CA VAL A 7 9.05 -1.83 23.12
C VAL A 7 7.83 -2.37 23.88
N GLN A 8 7.17 -1.50 24.63
CA GLN A 8 5.93 -1.80 25.36
C GLN A 8 4.81 -0.88 24.89
N THR A 9 3.63 -1.45 24.66
CA THR A 9 2.43 -0.72 24.27
C THR A 9 1.21 -1.40 24.87
N ARG A 10 0.23 -0.59 25.26
CA ARG A 10 -1.06 -1.09 25.77
C ARG A 10 -1.92 -1.53 24.60
N ILE A 11 -2.50 -2.72 24.72
CA ILE A 11 -3.43 -3.29 23.75
C ILE A 11 -4.48 -4.09 24.51
N ASP A 12 -5.67 -4.16 23.95
CA ASP A 12 -6.71 -5.05 24.44
C ASP A 12 -6.25 -6.53 24.35
N ALA A 13 -6.58 -7.32 25.37
CA ALA A 13 -6.11 -8.70 25.47
C ALA A 13 -6.67 -9.58 24.35
N GLU A 14 -7.95 -9.42 24.00
CA GLU A 14 -8.58 -10.19 22.93
C GLU A 14 -8.01 -9.83 21.56
N VAL A 15 -7.67 -8.55 21.36
CA VAL A 15 -6.99 -8.09 20.14
C VAL A 15 -5.59 -8.71 20.02
N ARG A 16 -4.82 -8.72 21.12
CA ARG A 16 -3.49 -9.35 21.16
C ARG A 16 -3.59 -10.84 20.80
N ASP A 17 -4.52 -11.57 21.40
CA ASP A 17 -4.61 -13.01 21.23
C ASP A 17 -5.03 -13.39 19.80
N ARG A 18 -6.00 -12.65 19.21
CA ARG A 18 -6.35 -12.82 17.80
C ARG A 18 -5.18 -12.48 16.87
N ALA A 19 -4.44 -11.41 17.15
CA ALA A 19 -3.28 -11.03 16.35
C ALA A 19 -2.17 -12.09 16.42
N SER A 20 -1.90 -12.66 17.60
CA SER A 20 -0.96 -13.78 17.75
C SER A 20 -1.36 -14.97 16.90
N ALA A 21 -2.63 -15.40 16.95
CA ALA A 21 -3.10 -16.55 16.17
C ALA A 21 -2.95 -16.34 14.65
N VAL A 22 -3.26 -15.14 14.15
CA VAL A 22 -3.09 -14.80 12.74
C VAL A 22 -1.62 -14.81 12.33
N LEU A 23 -0.75 -14.18 13.11
CA LEU A 23 0.69 -14.14 12.81
C LEU A 23 1.34 -15.53 12.89
N GLU A 24 0.93 -16.37 13.85
CA GLU A 24 1.40 -17.75 13.96
C GLU A 24 1.02 -18.58 12.72
N SER A 25 -0.18 -18.36 12.16
CA SER A 25 -0.58 -19.01 10.90
C SER A 25 0.31 -18.63 9.71
N MET A 26 0.99 -17.48 9.80
CA MET A 26 1.97 -16.99 8.83
C MET A 26 3.43 -17.36 9.20
N GLY A 27 3.64 -18.11 10.29
CA GLY A 27 4.97 -18.48 10.79
C GLY A 27 5.73 -17.34 11.48
N LEU A 28 5.04 -16.32 11.97
CA LEU A 28 5.62 -15.14 12.62
C LEU A 28 5.13 -15.02 14.06
N THR A 29 5.98 -14.53 14.96
CA THR A 29 5.54 -14.07 16.28
C THR A 29 5.15 -12.58 16.25
N VAL A 30 4.37 -12.12 17.24
CA VAL A 30 4.10 -10.68 17.43
C VAL A 30 5.41 -9.88 17.49
N SER A 31 6.42 -10.42 18.18
CA SER A 31 7.73 -9.78 18.30
C SER A 31 8.49 -9.71 16.98
N ASP A 32 8.30 -10.66 16.05
CA ASP A 32 8.89 -10.58 14.71
C ASP A 32 8.22 -9.48 13.89
N ALA A 33 6.88 -9.44 13.90
CA ALA A 33 6.12 -8.43 13.19
C ALA A 33 6.46 -7.01 13.65
N VAL A 34 6.55 -6.79 14.97
CA VAL A 34 6.94 -5.48 15.55
C VAL A 34 8.38 -5.11 15.18
N ARG A 35 9.32 -6.09 15.20
CA ARG A 35 10.70 -5.83 14.76
C ARG A 35 10.77 -5.42 13.29
N ILE A 36 10.12 -6.16 12.41
CA ILE A 36 10.08 -5.86 10.97
C ILE A 36 9.50 -4.46 10.73
N LEU A 37 8.36 -4.15 11.36
CA LEU A 37 7.71 -2.85 11.25
C LEU A 37 8.67 -1.70 11.65
N LEU A 38 9.23 -1.76 12.86
CA LEU A 38 10.07 -0.69 13.39
C LEU A 38 11.40 -0.56 12.63
N THR A 39 12.02 -1.67 12.24
CA THR A 39 13.26 -1.65 11.44
C THR A 39 13.03 -1.04 10.07
N ARG A 40 11.95 -1.43 9.36
CA ARG A 40 11.64 -0.84 8.05
C ARG A 40 11.29 0.63 8.17
N THR A 41 10.48 1.03 9.15
CA THR A 41 10.18 2.45 9.37
C THR A 41 11.43 3.28 9.69
N ALA A 42 12.36 2.74 10.48
CA ALA A 42 13.62 3.43 10.78
C ALA A 42 14.53 3.58 9.55
N ASN A 43 14.56 2.59 8.66
CA ASN A 43 15.42 2.59 7.48
C ASN A 43 14.83 3.33 6.27
N GLU A 44 13.52 3.20 6.05
CA GLU A 44 12.81 3.70 4.87
C GLU A 44 12.16 5.07 5.12
N GLY A 45 12.03 5.50 6.39
CA GLY A 45 11.43 6.78 6.75
C GLY A 45 9.90 6.85 6.55
N ALA A 46 9.25 5.72 6.28
CA ALA A 46 7.80 5.62 6.07
C ALA A 46 7.21 4.38 6.76
N LEU A 47 5.90 4.41 7.06
CA LEU A 47 5.19 3.23 7.54
C LEU A 47 4.97 2.23 6.39
N PRO A 48 5.23 0.92 6.57
CA PRO A 48 5.03 -0.06 5.52
C PRO A 48 3.53 -0.33 5.29
N LEU A 49 2.97 0.25 4.22
CA LEU A 49 1.54 0.12 3.86
C LEU A 49 1.15 -1.31 3.43
N GLU A 50 2.12 -2.09 2.92
CA GLU A 50 1.95 -3.49 2.52
C GLU A 50 1.53 -4.40 3.68
N LEU A 51 1.83 -4.03 4.94
CA LEU A 51 1.40 -4.78 6.12
C LEU A 51 -0.04 -4.45 6.56
N LEU A 52 -0.65 -3.41 5.98
CA LEU A 52 -1.96 -2.88 6.39
C LEU A 52 -3.11 -3.32 5.47
N SER A 53 -2.79 -3.88 4.30
CA SER A 53 -3.78 -4.24 3.29
C SER A 53 -3.88 -5.76 3.24
N GLY A 54 -4.98 -6.32 3.75
CA GLY A 54 -5.25 -7.75 3.64
C GLY A 54 -5.13 -8.18 2.17
N SER A 55 -4.20 -9.09 1.89
CA SER A 55 -3.81 -9.43 0.51
C SER A 55 -5.03 -9.79 -0.32
N GLU A 56 -6.04 -10.44 0.26
CA GLU A 56 -7.22 -10.91 -0.46
C GLU A 56 -8.01 -9.78 -1.17
N ALA A 57 -8.23 -8.63 -0.52
CA ALA A 57 -8.98 -7.53 -1.14
C ALA A 57 -8.16 -6.85 -2.24
N HIS A 58 -6.86 -6.68 -2.01
CA HIS A 58 -5.94 -6.17 -3.02
C HIS A 58 -5.80 -7.14 -4.20
N ASP A 59 -5.68 -8.44 -3.94
CA ASP A 59 -5.55 -9.50 -4.93
C ASP A 59 -6.83 -9.67 -5.74
N ALA A 60 -8.00 -9.51 -5.12
CA ALA A 60 -9.29 -9.52 -5.81
C ALA A 60 -9.44 -8.30 -6.73
N TRP A 61 -9.08 -7.10 -6.24
CA TRP A 61 -9.05 -5.90 -7.06
C TRP A 61 -8.06 -6.03 -8.23
N PHE A 62 -6.84 -6.51 -7.96
CA PHE A 62 -5.79 -6.68 -8.95
C PHE A 62 -6.20 -7.67 -10.03
N ARG A 63 -6.71 -8.85 -9.65
CA ARG A 63 -7.24 -9.84 -10.61
C ARG A 63 -8.36 -9.26 -11.47
N THR A 64 -9.27 -8.48 -10.88
CA THR A 64 -10.33 -7.81 -11.62
C THR A 64 -9.76 -6.86 -12.67
N LYS A 65 -8.76 -6.04 -12.32
CA LYS A 65 -8.12 -5.11 -13.24
C LYS A 65 -7.29 -5.79 -14.33
N VAL A 66 -6.63 -6.90 -14.03
CA VAL A 66 -5.93 -7.70 -15.03
C VAL A 66 -6.92 -8.32 -16.01
N LEU A 67 -8.03 -8.88 -15.55
CA LEU A 67 -9.07 -9.43 -16.43
C LEU A 67 -9.72 -8.34 -17.29
N GLU A 68 -9.94 -7.15 -16.75
CA GLU A 68 -10.44 -6.00 -17.51
C GLU A 68 -9.48 -5.64 -18.66
N ALA A 69 -8.17 -5.57 -18.37
CA ALA A 69 -7.15 -5.27 -19.38
C ALA A 69 -7.02 -6.37 -20.45
N LEU A 70 -7.07 -7.64 -20.06
CA LEU A 70 -7.00 -8.77 -21.00
C LEU A 70 -8.22 -8.87 -21.93
N ASN A 71 -9.39 -8.41 -21.47
CA ASN A 71 -10.62 -8.38 -22.27
C ASN A 71 -10.81 -7.07 -23.04
N ASP A 72 -9.90 -6.11 -22.88
CA ASP A 72 -9.96 -4.85 -23.58
C ASP A 72 -9.62 -5.05 -25.06
N THR A 73 -10.60 -4.82 -25.94
CA THR A 73 -10.43 -4.96 -27.39
C THR A 73 -10.05 -3.63 -28.06
N ARG A 74 -9.78 -2.57 -27.29
CA ARG A 74 -9.36 -1.29 -27.85
C ARG A 74 -7.98 -1.44 -28.50
N PRO A 75 -7.70 -0.69 -29.59
CA PRO A 75 -6.39 -0.70 -30.21
C PRO A 75 -5.34 -0.12 -29.25
N ASP A 76 -4.12 -0.63 -29.36
CA ASP A 76 -2.97 -0.03 -28.69
C ASP A 76 -2.80 1.43 -29.13
N ILE A 77 -2.42 2.26 -28.17
CA ILE A 77 -2.16 3.69 -28.38
C ILE A 77 -0.64 3.88 -28.29
N SER A 78 -0.07 4.69 -29.18
CA SER A 78 1.36 4.98 -29.12
C SER A 78 1.71 5.85 -27.91
N ASP A 79 2.95 5.71 -27.41
CA ASP A 79 3.43 6.48 -26.25
C ASP A 79 3.35 8.00 -26.50
N ASP A 80 3.68 8.45 -27.71
CA ASP A 80 3.59 9.85 -28.13
C ASP A 80 2.15 10.40 -28.03
N GLU A 81 1.16 9.63 -28.50
CA GLU A 81 -0.26 10.02 -28.42
C GLU A 81 -0.76 10.05 -26.96
N VAL A 82 -0.31 9.09 -26.15
CA VAL A 82 -0.61 9.05 -24.70
C VAL A 82 -0.06 10.29 -24.00
N GLU A 83 1.20 10.67 -24.27
CA GLU A 83 1.81 11.85 -23.67
C GLU A 83 1.10 13.15 -24.05
N VAL A 84 0.71 13.31 -25.33
CA VAL A 84 -0.08 14.47 -25.78
C VAL A 84 -1.41 14.53 -25.00
N HIS A 85 -2.14 13.42 -24.92
CA HIS A 85 -3.41 13.36 -24.20
C HIS A 85 -3.27 13.71 -22.71
N PHE A 86 -2.26 13.15 -22.04
CA PHE A 86 -2.02 13.45 -20.63
C PHE A 86 -1.50 14.86 -20.40
N ALA A 87 -0.73 15.45 -21.32
CA ALA A 87 -0.30 16.84 -21.25
C ALA A 87 -1.50 17.80 -21.24
N GLU A 88 -2.47 17.58 -22.14
CA GLU A 88 -3.71 18.36 -22.19
C GLU A 88 -4.53 18.22 -20.90
N ARG A 89 -4.70 16.99 -20.41
CA ARG A 89 -5.43 16.75 -19.13
C ARG A 89 -4.75 17.41 -17.94
N ARG A 90 -3.41 17.38 -17.87
CA ARG A 90 -2.63 18.06 -16.82
C ARG A 90 -2.80 19.57 -16.90
N ALA A 91 -2.79 20.16 -18.11
CA ALA A 91 -3.02 21.59 -18.30
C ALA A 91 -4.43 22.01 -17.87
N ALA A 92 -5.46 21.27 -18.27
CA ALA A 92 -6.85 21.52 -17.89
C ALA A 92 -7.06 21.41 -16.37
N ALA A 93 -6.47 20.41 -15.72
CA ALA A 93 -6.53 20.25 -14.26
C ALA A 93 -5.90 21.44 -13.52
N ARG A 94 -4.78 21.98 -14.03
CA ARG A 94 -4.12 23.18 -13.46
C ARG A 94 -4.99 24.42 -13.57
N LEU A 95 -5.63 24.64 -14.73
CA LEU A 95 -6.57 25.75 -14.91
C LEU A 95 -7.76 25.65 -13.94
N LYS A 96 -8.34 24.46 -13.77
CA LYS A 96 -9.44 24.23 -12.82
C LYS A 96 -9.02 24.44 -11.36
N ALA A 97 -7.82 24.01 -10.99
CA ALA A 97 -7.27 24.22 -9.65
C ALA A 97 -6.96 25.71 -9.38
N GLY A 98 -6.59 26.48 -10.41
CA GLY A 98 -6.41 27.93 -10.33
C GLY A 98 -7.73 28.69 -10.19
N ALA A 99 -8.74 28.32 -10.98
CA ALA A 99 -10.08 28.91 -10.93
C ALA A 99 -10.83 28.63 -9.62
N SER A 100 -10.52 27.53 -8.93
CA SER A 100 -11.08 27.22 -7.60
C SER A 100 -10.41 28.00 -6.46
N LYS A 101 -9.31 28.72 -6.73
CA LYS A 101 -8.56 29.51 -5.74
C LYS A 101 -8.76 31.03 -5.88
N SER A 102 -9.63 31.47 -6.78
CA SER A 102 -10.09 32.87 -6.94
C SER A 102 -11.57 32.96 -6.58
#